data_AF-F2L335-F1
#
_entry.id   AF-F2L335-F1
#
_cell.length_a   1.000
_cell.length_b   1.000
_cell.length_c   1.000
_cell.angle_alpha   90.00
_cell.angle_beta   90.00
_cell.angle_gamma   90.00
#
_symmetry.space_group_name_H-M   'P 1'
#
loop_
_entity.id
_entity.type
_entity.pdbx_description
1 polymer ?
#
loop_
_entity_poly.entity_id
_entity_poly.type
_entity_poly.pdbx_seq_one_letter_code
_entity_poly.pdbx_strand_id
1 'polypeptide(L)' 'MIVRLIYIKDTAIVEARDLSTCGDAFALKIEGRYVSVCGNTYELSEEIPKFRKGVLKAADGVFLVECDEDMNCLAARSR' A
#
# COMPACT_ATOMS: atom_id res chain seq x y z
N MET A 1 -10.69 -6.24 6.39
CA MET A 1 -10.48 -6.05 4.93
C MET A 1 -9.70 -7.25 4.40
N ILE A 2 -10.10 -7.82 3.27
CA ILE A 2 -9.32 -8.90 2.62
C ILE A 2 -8.32 -8.22 1.68
N VAL A 3 -7.03 -8.34 1.97
CA VAL A 3 -5.97 -7.81 1.11
C VAL A 3 -5.36 -8.97 0.34
N ARG A 4 -5.43 -8.90 -0.99
CA ARG A 4 -4.74 -9.85 -1.87
C ARG A 4 -3.37 -9.30 -2.21
N LEU A 5 -2.36 -10.14 -2.05
CA LEU A 5 -0.97 -9.76 -2.23
C LEU A 5 -0.28 -10.68 -3.23
N ILE A 6 0.30 -10.07 -4.26
CA ILE A 6 1.09 -10.77 -5.28
C ILE A 6 2.49 -10.18 -5.24
N TYR A 7 3.47 -11.02 -4.92
CA TYR A 7 4.88 -10.65 -4.89
C TYR A 7 5.57 -11.08 -6.17
N ILE A 8 6.31 -10.15 -6.79
CA ILE A 8 7.19 -10.43 -7.92
C ILE A 8 8.53 -9.73 -7.64
N LYS A 9 9.51 -10.49 -7.14
CA LYS A 9 10.83 -9.97 -6.70
C LYS A 9 10.67 -8.83 -5.67
N ASP A 10 11.17 -7.63 -6.00
CA ASP A 10 11.15 -6.42 -5.15
C ASP A 10 9.87 -5.58 -5.31
N THR A 11 8.90 -6.12 -6.07
CA THR A 11 7.64 -5.45 -6.37
C THR A 11 6.45 -6.15 -5.71
N ALA A 12 5.64 -5.40 -4.96
CA ALA A 12 4.41 -5.90 -4.36
C ALA A 12 3.16 -5.33 -5.05
N ILE A 13 2.20 -6.19 -5.40
CA ILE A 13 0.85 -5.75 -5.78
C ILE A 13 -0.05 -5.91 -4.55
N VAL A 14 -0.59 -4.80 -4.07
CA VAL A 14 -1.45 -4.72 -2.90
C VAL A 14 -2.86 -4.37 -3.35
N GLU A 15 -3.81 -5.29 -3.21
CA GLU A 15 -5.23 -5.02 -3.48
C GLU A 15 -5.96 -4.71 -2.17
N ALA A 16 -6.27 -3.43 -1.93
CA ALA A 16 -6.94 -2.95 -0.73
C ALA A 16 -8.18 -2.14 -1.13
N ARG A 17 -9.24 -2.82 -1.59
CA ARG A 17 -10.44 -2.17 -2.15
C ARG A 17 -11.26 -1.38 -1.14
N ASP A 18 -11.08 -1.61 0.16
CA ASP A 18 -11.77 -0.86 1.21
C ASP A 18 -10.92 0.33 1.71
N LEU A 19 -9.71 0.51 1.17
CA LEU A 19 -8.81 1.60 1.52
C LEU A 19 -9.16 2.82 0.68
N SER A 20 -9.54 3.90 1.35
CA SER A 20 -9.76 5.21 0.74
C SER A 20 -8.47 6.02 0.75
N THR A 21 -8.20 6.71 -0.35
CA THR A 21 -7.05 7.62 -0.45
C THR A 21 -7.48 9.08 -0.29
N CYS A 22 -6.54 9.93 0.12
CA CYS A 22 -6.79 11.35 0.39
C CYS A 22 -6.39 12.27 -0.77
N GLY A 23 -5.93 11.72 -1.91
CA GLY A 23 -5.54 12.51 -3.07
C GLY A 23 -4.78 11.69 -4.12
N ASP A 24 -4.30 12.39 -5.17
CA ASP A 24 -3.52 11.79 -6.26
C ASP A 24 -2.11 11.37 -5.82
N ALA A 25 -1.61 11.88 -4.69
CA ALA A 25 -0.36 11.46 -4.07
C ALA A 25 -0.47 11.53 -2.54
N PHE A 26 0.06 10.52 -1.84
CA PHE A 26 -0.01 10.43 -0.39
C PHE A 26 1.11 9.56 0.18
N ALA A 27 1.38 9.72 1.48
CA ALA A 27 2.25 8.85 2.23
C ALA A 27 1.44 7.74 2.92
N LEU A 28 2.05 6.57 3.05
CA LEU A 28 1.54 5.46 3.84
C LEU A 28 2.69 4.77 4.58
N LYS A 29 2.40 4.19 5.73
CA LYS A 29 3.37 3.46 6.54
C LYS A 29 2.87 2.05 6.79
N ILE A 30 3.72 1.05 6.56
CA ILE A 30 3.38 -0.36 6.76
C ILE A 30 4.19 -0.91 7.92
N GLU A 31 3.51 -1.38 8.97
CA GLU A 31 4.13 -1.98 10.16
C GLU A 31 3.49 -3.34 10.43
N GLY A 32 4.18 -4.40 10.00
CA GLY A 32 3.68 -5.77 10.10
C GLY A 32 2.37 -5.97 9.33
N ARG A 33 1.27 -6.10 10.08
CA ARG A 33 -0.10 -6.25 9.54
C ARG A 33 -0.89 -4.95 9.52
N TYR A 34 -0.29 -3.81 9.84
CA TYR A 34 -0.99 -2.53 9.90
C TYR A 34 -0.52 -1.59 8.81
N VAL A 35 -1.46 -0.92 8.16
CA VAL A 35 -1.19 0.14 7.18
C VAL A 35 -1.81 1.43 7.68
N SER A 36 -0.97 2.42 7.91
CA SER A 36 -1.40 3.78 8.23
C SER A 36 -1.37 4.63 6.98
N VAL A 37 -2.51 5.18 6.58
CA VAL A 37 -2.66 5.99 5.37
C VAL A 37 -3.70 7.07 5.61
N CYS A 38 -3.39 8.31 5.20
CA CYS A 38 -4.34 9.44 5.27
C CYS A 38 -4.99 9.64 6.66
N GLY A 39 -4.24 9.39 7.74
CA GLY A 39 -4.71 9.51 9.13
C GLY A 39 -5.53 8.34 9.66
N ASN A 40 -5.78 7.31 8.83
CA ASN A 40 -6.46 6.08 9.22
C ASN A 40 -5.47 4.91 9.31
N THR A 41 -5.74 3.96 10.20
CA THR A 41 -4.97 2.73 10.32
C THR A 41 -5.85 1.53 10.00
N TYR A 42 -5.38 0.67 9.10
CA TYR A 42 -6.08 -0.51 8.63
C TYR A 42 -5.30 -1.77 9.04
N GLU A 43 -5.99 -2.76 9.58
CA GLU A 43 -5.43 -4.09 9.82
C GLU A 43 -5.62 -4.97 8.58
N LEU A 44 -4.53 -5.58 8.15
CA LEU A 44 -4.44 -6.52 7.05
C LEU A 44 -4.63 -7.95 7.55
N SER A 45 -5.12 -8.83 6.68
CA SER A 45 -5.25 -10.25 6.97
C SER A 45 -3.90 -10.95 7.16
N GLU A 46 -2.85 -10.44 6.52
CA GLU A 46 -1.51 -11.03 6.51
C GLU A 46 -0.45 -9.94 6.63
N GLU A 47 0.75 -10.35 7.05
CA GLU A 47 1.90 -9.45 7.12
C GLU A 47 2.46 -9.19 5.72
N ILE A 48 2.81 -7.94 5.45
CA ILE A 48 3.38 -7.53 4.17
C ILE A 48 4.90 -7.64 4.28
N PRO A 49 5.56 -8.59 3.58
CA PRO A 49 7.01 -8.55 3.47
C PRO A 49 7.50 -7.28 2.80
N LYS A 50 8.70 -6.86 3.20
CA LYS A 50 9.33 -5.64 2.72
C LYS A 50 9.49 -5.65 1.21
N PHE A 51 9.20 -4.51 0.58
CA PHE A 51 9.35 -4.30 -0.85
C PHE A 51 9.78 -2.86 -1.11
N ARG A 52 10.47 -2.62 -2.23
CA ARG A 52 10.90 -1.27 -2.59
C ARG A 52 9.90 -0.58 -3.52
N LYS A 53 9.27 -1.33 -4.42
CA LYS A 53 8.28 -0.80 -5.37
C LYS A 53 6.98 -1.58 -5.26
N GLY A 54 5.88 -0.96 -5.60
CA GLY A 54 4.60 -1.64 -5.55
C GLY A 54 3.52 -0.99 -6.39
N VAL A 55 2.43 -1.72 -6.54
CA VAL A 55 1.19 -1.25 -7.14
C VAL A 55 0.09 -1.42 -6.10
N LEU A 56 -0.50 -0.33 -5.65
CA LEU A 56 -1.64 -0.32 -4.75
C LEU A 56 -2.91 -0.13 -5.56
N LYS A 57 -3.81 -1.11 -5.53
CA LYS A 57 -5.17 -0.98 -6.05
C LYS A 57 -6.10 -0.65 -4.89
N ALA A 58 -6.46 0.62 -4.78
CA ALA A 58 -7.39 1.14 -3.77
C ALA A 58 -8.81 1.25 -4.33
N ALA A 59 -9.76 1.70 -3.51
CA ALA A 59 -11.15 1.89 -3.91
C ALA A 59 -11.31 2.85 -5.11
N ASP A 60 -10.47 3.88 -5.14
CA ASP A 60 -10.58 5.06 -6.00
C ASP A 60 -9.53 5.11 -7.12
N GLY A 61 -8.71 4.06 -7.27
CA GLY A 61 -7.76 3.97 -8.36
C GLY A 61 -6.58 3.03 -8.13
N VAL A 62 -5.62 3.12 -9.05
CA VAL A 62 -4.36 2.39 -9.02
C VAL A 62 -3.23 3.37 -8.78
N PHE A 63 -2.33 3.03 -7.87
CA PHE A 63 -1.24 3.87 -7.42
C PHE A 63 0.08 3.11 -7.52
N LEU A 64 1.12 3.78 -7.99
CA LEU A 64 2.49 3.31 -7.88
C LEU A 64 3.01 3.69 -6.51
N VAL A 65 3.64 2.72 -5.84
CA VAL A 65 4.16 2.87 -4.47
C VAL A 65 5.67 2.67 -4.50
N GLU A 66 6.41 3.51 -3.79
CA GLU A 66 7.83 3.32 -3.50
C GLU A 66 8.07 3.44 -1.99
N CYS A 67 8.81 2.49 -1.42
CA CYS A 67 9.06 2.39 0.02
C CYS A 67 10.55 2.37 0.34
N ASP A 68 10.89 2.86 1.52
CA ASP A 68 12.21 2.72 2.14
C ASP A 68 12.36 1.40 2.94
N GLU A 69 13.50 1.21 3.60
CA GLU A 69 13.80 0.01 4.40
C GLU A 69 12.92 -0.12 5.66
N ASP A 70 12.35 0.98 6.13
CA ASP A 70 11.46 1.07 7.28
C ASP A 70 9.98 1.03 6.87
N MET A 71 9.70 0.75 5.59
CA MET A 71 8.35 0.66 5.02
C MET A 71 7.54 1.96 5.17
N ASN A 72 8.23 3.09 5.15
CA ASN A 72 7.61 4.38 4.85
C ASN A 72 7.52 4.50 3.33
N CYS A 73 6.31 4.68 2.84
CA CYS A 73 6.00 4.56 1.43
C CYS A 73 5.35 5.84 0.90
N LEU A 74 5.68 6.20 -0.34
CA LEU A 74 5.02 7.23 -1.11
C LEU A 74 4.21 6.57 -2.23
N ALA A 75 2.96 6.98 -2.36
CA ALA A 75 2.06 6.51 -3.40
C ALA A 75 1.67 7.68 -4.32
N ALA A 76 1.63 7.42 -5.63
CA ALA A 76 1.15 8.36 -6.64
C ALA A 76 0.23 7.66 -7.63
N ARG A 77 -0.87 8.32 -8.01
CA ARG A 77 -1.89 7.76 -8.90
C ARG A 77 -1.28 7.48 -10.27
N SER A 78 -1.44 6.24 -10.73
CA SER A 78 -1.09 5.85 -12.09
C SER A 78 -2.16 6.42 -13.03
N ARG A 79 -1.75 7.28 -13.96
CA ARG A 79 -2.59 7.72 -15.08
C ARG A 79 -2.31 6.88 -16.32
#